data_AF-A0A1A5D709-F1
#
_entry.id   AF-A0A1A5D709-F1
#
_cell.length_a   1.000
_cell.length_b   1.000
_cell.length_c   1.000
_cell.angle_alpha   90.00
_cell.angle_beta   90.00
_cell.angle_gamma   90.00
#
_symmetry.space_group_name_H-M   'P 1'
#
loop_
_entity.id
_entity.type
_entity.pdbx_description
1 polymer ?
#
loop_
_entity_poly.entity_id
_entity_poly.type
_entity_poly.pdbx_seq_one_letter_code
_entity_poly.pdbx_strand_id
1 'polypeptide(L)'
;MINIPPASFRVTPYGEVDAAALDQLRDSFDTSQLRRLVEGLDACLAEMGGVIALRDGLLRLHAMALTIVEGAALAVSTENACIWAEADSVQLDLDALASWVRDTQDCLTRLVELRPDHEH
;
A
#
# COMPACT_ATOMS: atom_id res chain seq x y z
N MET A 1 7.73 38.36 33.97
CA MET A 1 8.35 37.21 33.28
C MET A 1 7.58 36.99 32.01
N ILE A 2 8.22 37.11 30.85
CA ILE A 2 7.58 36.78 29.56
C ILE A 2 7.61 35.25 29.46
N ASN A 3 6.43 34.63 29.49
CA ASN A 3 6.27 33.21 29.24
C ASN A 3 6.25 33.03 27.72
N ILE A 4 7.40 32.66 27.13
CA ILE A 4 7.47 32.34 25.71
C ILE A 4 6.87 30.94 25.57
N PRO A 5 5.75 30.77 24.83
CA PRO A 5 5.21 29.44 24.60
C PRO A 5 6.26 28.57 23.89
N PRO A 6 6.32 27.27 24.21
CA PRO A 6 7.25 26.36 23.53
C PRO A 6 7.04 26.44 22.01
N ALA A 7 8.12 26.30 21.25
CA ALA A 7 8.05 26.32 19.79
C ALA A 7 7.05 25.27 19.30
N SER A 8 6.17 25.65 18.37
CA SER A 8 5.20 24.74 17.74
C SER A 8 5.87 23.66 16.90
N PHE A 9 7.14 23.88 16.50
CA PHE A 9 7.91 22.95 15.68
C PHE A 9 9.26 22.61 16.31
N ARG A 10 9.85 21.50 15.85
CA ARG A 10 11.18 21.04 16.22
C ARG A 10 11.98 20.69 14.97
N VAL A 11 13.20 21.23 14.87
CA VAL A 11 14.13 20.87 13.80
C VAL A 11 14.78 19.53 14.12
N THR A 12 14.68 18.58 13.20
CA THR A 12 15.34 17.28 13.26
C THR A 12 16.29 17.10 12.08
N PRO A 13 17.18 16.09 12.08
CA PRO A 13 17.97 15.75 10.90
C PRO A 13 17.14 15.39 9.66
N TYR A 14 15.84 15.11 9.83
CA TYR A 14 14.91 14.73 8.76
C TYR A 14 13.91 15.84 8.42
N GLY A 15 14.19 17.08 8.85
CA GLY A 15 13.34 18.25 8.63
C GLY A 15 12.60 18.70 9.88
N GLU A 16 11.77 19.73 9.70
CA GLU A 16 10.91 20.30 10.74
C GLU A 16 9.69 19.42 10.96
N VAL A 17 9.31 19.25 12.22
CA VAL A 17 8.12 18.50 12.63
C VAL A 17 7.34 19.25 13.71
N ASP A 18 6.03 19.03 13.79
CA ASP A 18 5.21 19.52 14.90
C ASP A 18 5.74 18.97 16.24
N ALA A 19 5.98 19.87 17.19
CA ALA A 19 6.59 19.51 18.46
C ALA A 19 5.66 18.67 19.34
N ALA A 20 4.35 18.98 19.35
CA ALA A 20 3.37 18.29 20.16
C ALA A 20 3.02 16.90 19.58
N ALA A 21 2.90 16.79 18.27
CA ALA A 21 2.70 15.53 17.57
C ALA A 21 3.93 14.62 17.73
N LEU A 22 5.15 15.17 17.67
CA LEU A 22 6.36 14.39 17.91
C LEU A 22 6.42 13.80 19.33
N ASP A 23 6.06 14.59 20.35
CA ASP A 23 6.07 14.10 21.72
C ASP A 23 4.98 13.03 21.95
N GLN A 24 3.77 13.19 21.39
CA GLN A 24 2.73 12.15 21.40
C GLN A 24 3.15 10.87 20.65
N LEU A 25 3.82 11.03 19.50
CA LEU A 25 4.28 9.92 18.69
C LEU A 25 5.36 9.12 19.44
N ARG A 26 6.26 9.77 20.16
CA ARG A 26 7.30 9.10 20.96
C ARG A 26 6.73 8.18 22.04
N ASP A 27 5.60 8.55 22.61
CA ASP A 27 4.96 7.76 23.67
C ASP A 27 4.12 6.59 23.12
N SER A 28 3.72 6.64 21.84
CA SER A 28 2.71 5.73 21.27
C SER A 28 3.13 4.94 20.04
N PHE A 29 4.21 5.33 19.37
CA PHE A 29 4.64 4.73 18.11
C PHE A 29 5.75 3.69 18.31
N ASP A 30 5.43 2.44 18.02
CA ASP A 30 6.40 1.35 17.97
C ASP A 30 7.03 1.31 16.57
N THR A 31 8.32 1.68 16.49
CA THR A 31 9.07 1.71 15.22
C THR A 31 9.23 0.33 14.58
N SER A 32 9.03 -0.77 15.33
CA SER A 32 9.00 -2.12 14.76
C SER A 32 7.82 -2.33 13.81
N GLN A 33 6.76 -1.51 13.90
CA GLN A 33 5.64 -1.53 12.96
C GLN A 33 6.12 -1.30 11.53
N LEU A 34 7.04 -0.36 11.30
CA LEU A 34 7.56 -0.08 9.97
C LEU A 34 8.28 -1.29 9.36
N ARG A 35 8.97 -2.10 10.18
CA ARG A 35 9.59 -3.34 9.72
C ARG A 35 8.53 -4.39 9.39
N ARG A 36 7.49 -4.51 10.21
CA ARG A 36 6.35 -5.41 9.95
C ARG A 36 5.62 -5.07 8.65
N LEU A 37 5.57 -3.81 8.24
CA LEU A 37 5.02 -3.41 6.94
C LEU A 37 5.83 -4.01 5.79
N VAL A 38 7.17 -4.01 5.88
CA VAL A 38 8.05 -4.61 4.87
C VAL A 38 7.86 -6.12 4.83
N GLU A 39 7.86 -6.78 5.99
CA GLU A 39 7.61 -8.22 6.10
C GLU A 39 6.24 -8.60 5.49
N GLY A 40 5.21 -7.77 5.73
CA GLY A 40 3.88 -7.95 5.14
C GLY A 40 3.86 -7.75 3.62
N LEU A 41 4.64 -6.81 3.09
CA LEU A 41 4.75 -6.60 1.64
C LEU A 41 5.39 -7.82 0.98
N ASP A 42 6.50 -8.29 1.55
CA ASP A 42 7.24 -9.45 1.04
C ASP A 42 6.36 -10.71 1.05
N ALA A 43 5.60 -10.93 2.14
CA ALA A 43 4.66 -12.04 2.23
C ALA A 43 3.55 -11.94 1.18
N CYS A 44 2.92 -10.76 1.05
CA CYS A 44 1.88 -10.51 0.06
C CYS A 44 2.37 -10.75 -1.37
N LEU A 45 3.57 -10.23 -1.70
CA LEU A 45 4.19 -10.45 -3.00
C LEU A 45 4.55 -11.92 -3.24
N ALA A 46 5.02 -12.64 -2.22
CA ALA A 46 5.33 -14.06 -2.35
C ALA A 46 4.07 -14.91 -2.62
N GLU A 47 2.97 -14.60 -1.93
CA GLU A 47 1.69 -15.31 -2.09
C GLU A 47 1.09 -15.13 -3.50
N MET A 48 1.08 -13.91 -4.03
CA MET A 48 0.56 -13.63 -5.38
C MET A 48 1.52 -14.01 -6.53
N GLY A 49 2.72 -14.54 -6.22
CA GLY A 49 3.77 -14.78 -7.21
C GLY A 49 4.46 -13.51 -7.76
N GLY A 50 4.26 -12.38 -7.07
CA GLY A 50 4.81 -11.07 -7.37
C GLY A 50 3.98 -10.24 -8.36
N VAL A 51 4.35 -8.96 -8.49
CA VAL A 51 3.63 -8.01 -9.37
C VAL A 51 3.62 -8.45 -10.84
N ILE A 52 4.64 -9.19 -11.28
CA ILE A 52 4.70 -9.74 -12.64
C ILE A 52 3.59 -10.77 -12.86
N ALA A 53 3.37 -11.69 -11.91
CA ALA A 53 2.30 -12.68 -11.99
C ALA A 53 0.92 -12.02 -12.02
N LEU A 54 0.69 -11.03 -11.16
CA LEU A 54 -0.54 -10.23 -11.17
C LEU A 54 -0.78 -9.55 -12.54
N ARG A 55 0.26 -8.90 -13.09
CA ARG A 55 0.21 -8.28 -14.42
C ARG A 55 -0.12 -9.30 -15.52
N ASP A 56 0.53 -10.45 -15.48
CA ASP A 56 0.33 -11.50 -16.49
C ASP A 56 -1.07 -12.12 -16.38
N GLY A 57 -1.62 -12.25 -15.16
CA GLY A 57 -3.02 -12.59 -14.93
C GLY A 57 -4.00 -11.58 -15.54
N LEU A 58 -3.77 -10.27 -15.34
CA LEU A 58 -4.58 -9.21 -15.95
C LEU A 58 -4.50 -9.22 -17.49
N LEU A 59 -3.32 -9.45 -18.07
CA LEU A 59 -3.16 -9.57 -19.52
C LEU A 59 -3.86 -10.81 -20.08
N ARG A 60 -3.80 -11.93 -19.36
CA ARG A 60 -4.54 -13.15 -19.70
C ARG A 60 -6.04 -12.90 -19.69
N LEU A 61 -6.57 -12.26 -18.65
CA LEU A 61 -7.98 -11.88 -18.55
C LEU A 61 -8.41 -10.97 -19.70
N HIS A 62 -7.59 -9.98 -20.05
CA HIS A 62 -7.86 -9.12 -21.20
C HIS A 62 -7.97 -9.92 -22.50
N ALA A 63 -7.02 -10.81 -22.77
CA ALA A 63 -7.05 -11.65 -23.96
C ALA A 63 -8.28 -12.58 -24.01
N MET A 64 -8.67 -13.17 -22.87
CA MET A 64 -9.88 -13.98 -22.76
C MET A 64 -11.14 -13.15 -23.01
N ALA A 65 -11.19 -11.93 -22.46
CA ALA A 65 -12.31 -11.01 -22.66
C ALA A 65 -12.42 -10.57 -24.12
N LEU A 66 -11.32 -10.28 -24.83
CA LEU A 66 -11.35 -9.99 -26.26
C LEU A 66 -12.01 -11.13 -27.06
N THR A 67 -11.67 -12.38 -26.76
CA THR A 67 -12.29 -13.52 -27.45
C THR A 67 -13.78 -13.67 -27.11
N ILE A 68 -14.16 -13.59 -25.83
CA ILE A 68 -15.53 -13.91 -25.39
C ILE A 68 -16.49 -12.74 -25.64
N VAL A 69 -16.04 -11.50 -25.42
CA VAL A 69 -16.88 -10.29 -25.49
C VAL A 69 -16.85 -9.68 -26.89
N GLU A 70 -15.68 -9.58 -27.51
CA GLU A 70 -15.52 -8.91 -28.80
C GLU A 70 -15.54 -9.88 -29.98
N GLY A 71 -15.51 -11.20 -29.73
CA GLY A 71 -15.48 -12.22 -30.79
C GLY A 71 -14.14 -12.28 -31.53
N ALA A 72 -13.06 -11.77 -30.93
CA ALA A 72 -11.74 -11.85 -31.51
C ALA A 72 -11.25 -13.31 -31.60
N ALA A 73 -10.26 -13.56 -32.46
CA ALA A 73 -9.60 -14.87 -32.52
C ALA A 73 -8.96 -15.24 -31.16
N LEU A 74 -8.83 -16.54 -30.89
CA LEU A 74 -8.18 -17.04 -29.68
C LEU A 74 -6.73 -16.55 -29.60
N ALA A 75 -6.42 -15.74 -28.58
CA ALA A 75 -5.09 -15.19 -28.34
C ALA A 75 -4.32 -15.92 -27.22
N VAL A 76 -5.02 -16.72 -26.40
CA VAL A 76 -4.45 -17.50 -25.30
C VAL A 76 -4.90 -18.96 -25.39
N SER A 77 -4.10 -19.88 -24.82
CA SER A 77 -4.47 -21.29 -24.74
C SER A 77 -5.78 -21.48 -23.98
N THR A 78 -6.62 -22.41 -24.45
CA THR A 78 -7.89 -22.79 -23.81
C THR A 78 -7.74 -23.97 -22.84
N GLU A 79 -6.56 -24.59 -22.77
CA GLU A 79 -6.30 -25.70 -21.85
C GLU A 79 -6.43 -25.23 -20.40
N ASN A 80 -7.36 -25.85 -19.66
CA ASN A 80 -7.71 -25.48 -18.29
C ASN A 80 -8.07 -24.00 -18.08
N ALA A 81 -8.42 -23.28 -19.15
CA ALA A 81 -8.66 -21.84 -19.08
C ALA A 81 -10.12 -21.57 -18.72
N CYS A 82 -10.34 -20.86 -17.61
CA CYS A 82 -11.67 -20.45 -17.19
C CYS A 82 -11.66 -19.00 -16.75
N ILE A 83 -12.32 -18.12 -17.53
CA ILE A 83 -12.21 -16.66 -17.33
C ILE A 83 -12.64 -16.23 -15.92
N TRP A 84 -13.65 -16.87 -15.36
CA TRP A 84 -14.11 -16.54 -14.00
C TRP A 84 -13.13 -17.01 -12.93
N ALA A 85 -12.46 -18.15 -13.11
CA ALA A 85 -11.48 -18.65 -12.13
C ALA A 85 -10.20 -17.81 -12.14
N GLU A 86 -9.75 -17.41 -13.34
CA GLU A 86 -8.65 -16.46 -13.50
C GLU A 86 -9.00 -15.10 -12.87
N ALA A 87 -10.24 -14.64 -13.04
CA ALA A 87 -10.70 -13.38 -12.47
C ALA A 87 -10.77 -13.43 -10.94
N ASP A 88 -11.28 -14.53 -10.38
CA ASP A 88 -11.35 -14.77 -8.94
C ASP A 88 -9.95 -14.81 -8.30
N SER A 89 -9.00 -15.51 -8.94
CA SER A 89 -7.60 -15.53 -8.49
C SER A 89 -6.98 -14.13 -8.47
N VAL A 90 -7.13 -13.37 -9.56
CA VAL A 90 -6.59 -12.00 -9.63
C VAL A 90 -7.27 -11.08 -8.62
N GLN A 91 -8.57 -11.25 -8.36
CA GLN A 91 -9.29 -10.51 -7.33
C GLN A 91 -8.74 -10.81 -5.93
N LEU A 92 -8.50 -12.08 -5.62
CA LEU A 92 -7.93 -12.49 -4.34
C LEU A 92 -6.56 -11.84 -4.08
N ASP A 93 -5.68 -11.84 -5.10
CA ASP A 93 -4.37 -11.20 -5.01
C ASP A 93 -4.49 -9.68 -4.77
N LEU A 94 -5.41 -9.03 -5.47
CA LEU A 94 -5.68 -7.59 -5.31
C LEU A 94 -6.26 -7.27 -3.94
N ASP A 95 -7.13 -8.11 -3.39
CA ASP A 95 -7.72 -7.91 -2.06
C ASP A 95 -6.68 -8.03 -0.95
N ALA A 96 -5.77 -9.01 -1.05
CA ALA A 96 -4.64 -9.15 -0.15
C ALA A 96 -3.73 -7.91 -0.20
N LEU A 97 -3.36 -7.48 -1.41
CA LEU A 97 -2.56 -6.27 -1.61
C LEU A 97 -3.27 -5.02 -1.06
N ALA A 98 -4.56 -4.86 -1.34
CA ALA A 98 -5.34 -3.73 -0.87
C ALA A 98 -5.46 -3.70 0.66
N SER A 99 -5.55 -4.87 1.31
CA SER A 99 -5.53 -4.97 2.76
C SER A 99 -4.20 -4.47 3.32
N TRP A 100 -3.08 -4.97 2.79
CA TRP A 100 -1.75 -4.52 3.20
C TRP A 100 -1.54 -3.01 2.96
N VAL A 101 -2.03 -2.47 1.84
CA VAL A 101 -1.95 -1.03 1.53
C VAL A 101 -2.69 -0.21 2.60
N ARG A 102 -3.90 -0.63 3.01
CA ARG A 102 -4.67 0.08 4.04
C ARG A 102 -3.94 0.07 5.39
N ASP A 103 -3.44 -1.08 5.83
CA ASP A 103 -2.69 -1.18 7.09
C ASP A 103 -1.41 -0.33 7.06
N THR A 104 -0.74 -0.28 5.90
CA THR A 104 0.44 0.56 5.66
C THR A 104 0.07 2.03 5.73
N GLN A 105 -1.01 2.46 5.10
CA GLN A 105 -1.49 3.84 5.12
C GLN A 105 -1.83 4.30 6.53
N ASP A 106 -2.48 3.47 7.33
CA ASP A 106 -2.81 3.79 8.73
C ASP A 106 -1.56 3.99 9.58
N CYS A 107 -0.54 3.15 9.39
CA CYS A 107 0.74 3.29 10.09
C CYS A 107 1.47 4.58 9.65
N LEU A 108 1.54 4.83 8.35
CA LEU A 108 2.24 5.99 7.79
C LEU A 108 1.54 7.32 8.09
N THR A 109 0.21 7.32 8.23
CA THR A 109 -0.57 8.52 8.62
C THR A 109 -0.02 9.15 9.91
N ARG A 110 0.36 8.33 10.90
CA ARG A 110 0.93 8.83 12.17
C ARG A 110 2.25 9.57 11.98
N LEU A 111 3.03 9.21 10.96
CA LEU A 111 4.26 9.93 10.61
C LEU A 111 3.95 11.18 9.79
N VAL A 112 2.92 11.16 8.95
CA VAL A 112 2.44 12.33 8.19
C VAL A 112 1.90 13.41 9.14
N GLU A 113 1.27 13.02 10.25
CA GLU A 113 0.78 13.92 11.30
C GLU A 113 1.89 14.70 12.02
N LEU A 114 3.17 14.31 11.84
CA LEU A 114 4.31 15.12 12.28
C LEU A 114 4.48 16.39 11.45
N ARG A 115 3.72 16.58 10.36
CA ARG A 115 3.78 17.78 9.54
C ARG A 115 3.57 19.01 10.43
N PRO A 116 4.51 19.96 10.45
CA PRO A 116 4.36 21.13 11.30
C PRO A 116 3.23 22.02 10.78
N ASP A 117 2.41 22.54 11.69
CA ASP A 117 1.32 23.46 11.36
C ASP A 117 1.90 24.88 11.24
N HIS A 118 2.44 25.20 10.07
CA HIS A 118 2.83 26.56 9.72
C HIS A 118 1.76 27.11 8.79
N GLU A 119 0.93 28.04 9.28
CA GLU A 119 0.31 29.02 8.39
C GLU A 119 1.45 29.80 7.69
N HIS A 120 1.32 29.93 6.37
CA HIS A 120 2.29 30.53 5.45
C HIS A 120 2.88 31.88 5.89
#